data_AF-A0A0D5C3U6-F1
#
_entry.id   AF-A0A0D5C3U6-F1
#
_cell.length_a   1.000
_cell.length_b   1.000
_cell.length_c   1.000
_cell.angle_alpha   90.00
_cell.angle_beta   90.00
_cell.angle_gamma   90.00
#
_symmetry.space_group_name_H-M   'P 1'
#
loop_
_entity.id
_entity.type
_entity.pdbx_description
1 polymer ?
#
loop_
_entity_poly.entity_id
_entity_poly.type
_entity_poly.pdbx_seq_one_letter_code
_entity_poly.pdbx_strand_id
1 'polypeptide(L)'
;MAITLFATLASSQGYSQSHESGLTWQLIYLSDKGCNVSEERKVKDMTEIVEKYFAIYKITNQKLDSECLFQGEFFDKTFSDVDLNIIVFDDRIGQDLFLKYGYNGMYAHFGSLRIDNHVIMATTPPQFSSAYDHTEFSWSISEKLSQFILSYHGYNSESIVRILDFKSDYDICVKRIVADEKCNSMVAEIHSDVTGDDHSVLAPIPEIFNQKSIKYLPEDLYSSHVVKEVLRKITNWWVNGIIDDQMYLDSIKEIVDVPIKNNKQINTIELEIPNGFSILSFSNKKMQKDFNESQVITAENKIHSVLEYVPFNTDSLSPDSESTEIPIWFKNRATLWEQEKIGDRIFFDGMTALIQNGAIRD
;
A
#
# COMPACT_ATOMS: atom_id res chain seq x y z
N MET A 1 -39.62 18.27 -51.96
CA MET A 1 -39.39 18.46 -50.52
C MET A 1 -38.60 17.25 -50.06
N ALA A 2 -37.27 17.38 -50.01
CA ALA A 2 -36.35 16.31 -49.60
C ALA A 2 -35.83 16.68 -48.20
N ILE A 3 -36.13 15.86 -47.21
CA ILE A 3 -35.68 16.05 -45.83
C ILE A 3 -34.36 15.28 -45.69
N THR A 4 -33.26 16.02 -45.70
CA THR A 4 -31.92 15.50 -45.40
C THR A 4 -31.80 15.36 -43.89
N LEU A 5 -31.74 14.13 -43.39
CA LEU A 5 -31.47 13.84 -41.99
C LEU A 5 -29.96 13.99 -41.75
N PHE A 6 -29.54 15.07 -41.10
CA PHE A 6 -28.18 15.20 -40.56
C PHE A 6 -28.09 14.33 -39.30
N ALA A 7 -27.42 13.18 -39.40
CA ALA A 7 -26.98 12.44 -38.23
C ALA A 7 -25.75 13.15 -37.65
N THR A 8 -25.94 13.88 -36.55
CA THR A 8 -24.84 14.37 -35.72
C THR A 8 -24.17 13.18 -35.06
N LEU A 9 -22.94 12.86 -35.49
CA LEU A 9 -22.04 11.96 -34.78
C LEU A 9 -21.68 12.61 -33.43
N ALA A 10 -22.39 12.23 -32.37
CA ALA A 10 -21.92 12.46 -31.01
C ALA A 10 -20.76 11.49 -30.76
N SER A 11 -19.54 11.98 -30.87
CA SER A 11 -18.35 11.26 -30.39
C SER A 11 -18.43 11.17 -28.88
N SER A 12 -18.83 10.01 -28.34
CA SER A 12 -18.68 9.71 -26.93
C SER A 12 -17.19 9.49 -26.65
N GLN A 13 -16.47 10.58 -26.35
CA GLN A 13 -15.20 10.48 -25.65
C GLN A 13 -15.51 10.03 -24.22
N GLY A 14 -15.55 8.72 -24.01
CA GLY A 14 -15.54 8.12 -22.69
C GLY A 14 -14.13 8.20 -22.12
N TYR A 15 -13.72 9.38 -21.68
CA TYR A 15 -12.57 9.49 -20.79
C TYR A 15 -12.99 8.93 -19.43
N SER A 16 -12.23 7.95 -18.95
CA SER A 16 -12.14 7.63 -17.53
C SER A 16 -11.95 8.95 -16.79
N GLN A 17 -12.86 9.32 -15.89
CA GLN A 17 -12.55 10.36 -14.91
C GLN A 17 -11.42 9.80 -14.05
N SER A 18 -10.18 10.11 -14.40
CA SER A 18 -9.08 10.07 -13.46
C SER A 18 -9.42 11.05 -12.35
N HIS A 19 -9.34 10.62 -11.09
CA HIS A 19 -9.25 11.56 -9.98
C HIS A 19 -8.16 12.59 -10.32
N GLU A 20 -8.57 13.83 -10.57
CA GLU A 20 -7.68 14.94 -10.95
C GLU A 20 -6.88 15.47 -9.74
N SER A 21 -7.26 15.06 -8.53
CA SER A 21 -6.51 15.33 -7.30
C SER A 21 -5.51 14.19 -7.06
N GLY A 22 -4.21 14.50 -7.06
CA GLY A 22 -3.19 13.54 -6.64
C GLY A 22 -3.33 13.13 -5.17
N LEU A 23 -2.58 12.12 -4.75
CA LEU A 23 -2.56 11.57 -3.38
C LEU A 23 -2.36 12.67 -2.32
N THR A 24 -3.28 12.83 -1.38
CA THR A 24 -3.12 13.71 -0.22
C THR A 24 -2.54 12.95 0.96
N TRP A 25 -1.57 13.53 1.66
CA TRP A 25 -0.98 12.86 2.83
C TRP A 25 -0.48 13.82 3.90
N GLN A 26 -0.39 13.32 5.12
CA GLN A 26 0.14 14.06 6.28
C GLN A 26 1.10 13.16 7.08
N LEU A 27 2.15 13.76 7.66
CA LEU A 27 3.01 13.11 8.66
C LEU A 27 2.74 13.71 10.04
N ILE A 28 2.44 12.86 11.01
CA ILE A 28 2.18 13.22 12.40
C ILE A 28 3.23 12.51 13.26
N TYR A 29 4.08 13.28 13.93
CA TYR A 29 5.04 12.76 14.88
C TYR A 29 4.49 12.86 16.30
N LEU A 30 4.53 11.74 17.03
CA LEU A 30 4.08 11.65 18.41
C LEU A 30 5.27 11.56 19.36
N SER A 31 5.32 12.51 20.29
CA SER A 31 6.36 12.59 21.30
C SER A 31 5.82 12.38 22.72
N ASP A 32 6.58 11.65 23.52
CA ASP A 32 6.41 11.41 24.95
C ASP A 32 6.87 12.59 25.82
N LYS A 33 7.71 13.48 25.27
CA LYS A 33 8.31 14.64 25.95
C LYS A 33 7.82 15.97 25.40
N GLY A 34 7.02 15.92 24.33
CA GLY A 34 6.54 17.09 23.60
C GLY A 34 7.53 17.58 22.55
N CYS A 35 7.11 18.62 21.83
CA CYS A 35 7.76 19.08 20.61
C CYS A 35 8.63 20.30 20.86
N ASN A 36 9.94 20.08 20.95
CA ASN A 36 10.96 21.11 20.92
C ASN A 36 11.58 21.21 19.50
N VAL A 37 12.47 22.19 19.33
CA VAL A 37 13.12 22.51 18.04
C VAL A 37 13.86 21.30 17.45
N SER A 38 14.36 20.38 18.29
CA SER A 38 14.99 19.14 17.85
C SER A 38 13.98 18.17 17.24
N GLU A 39 12.83 17.94 17.86
CA GLU A 39 11.77 17.11 17.25
C GLU A 39 11.23 17.76 15.98
N GLU A 40 11.03 19.08 15.95
CA GLU A 40 10.62 19.78 14.72
C GLU A 40 11.60 19.57 13.56
N ARG A 41 12.92 19.62 13.86
CA ARG A 41 13.95 19.33 12.85
C ARG A 41 13.87 17.87 12.37
N LYS A 42 13.67 16.91 13.28
CA LYS A 42 13.47 15.49 12.92
C LYS A 42 12.24 15.30 12.05
N VAL A 43 11.11 15.93 12.40
CA VAL A 43 9.86 15.87 11.63
C VAL A 43 10.09 16.36 10.21
N LYS A 44 10.82 17.47 10.05
CA LYS A 44 11.16 18.01 8.73
C LYS A 44 12.02 17.04 7.92
N ASP A 45 13.03 16.44 8.54
CA ASP A 45 13.90 15.44 7.92
C ASP A 45 13.13 14.18 7.48
N MET A 46 12.31 13.61 8.38
CA MET A 46 11.46 12.45 8.08
C MET A 46 10.48 12.75 6.95
N THR A 47 9.90 13.95 6.95
CA THR A 47 8.99 14.42 5.90
C THR A 47 9.71 14.49 4.55
N GLU A 48 10.93 15.01 4.52
CA GLU A 48 11.73 15.11 3.30
C GLU A 48 12.09 13.72 2.73
N ILE A 49 12.41 12.75 3.60
CA ILE A 49 12.66 11.37 3.20
C ILE A 49 11.42 10.77 2.52
N VAL A 50 10.22 10.98 3.08
CA VAL A 50 8.95 10.52 2.49
C VAL A 50 8.69 11.20 1.14
N GLU A 51 8.86 12.52 1.04
CA GLU A 51 8.70 13.28 -0.22
C GLU A 51 9.64 12.77 -1.31
N LYS A 52 10.92 12.59 -0.98
CA LYS A 52 11.92 12.07 -1.90
C LYS A 52 11.62 10.63 -2.30
N TYR A 53 11.10 9.81 -1.40
CA TYR A 53 10.66 8.44 -1.72
C TYR A 53 9.49 8.44 -2.71
N PHE A 54 8.44 9.23 -2.48
CA PHE A 54 7.34 9.36 -3.44
C PHE A 54 7.78 9.93 -4.80
N ALA A 55 8.75 10.85 -4.81
CA ALA A 55 9.30 11.41 -6.03
C ALA A 55 9.98 10.34 -6.91
N ILE A 56 10.64 9.33 -6.30
CA ILE A 56 11.18 8.18 -7.04
C ILE A 56 10.06 7.50 -7.82
N TYR A 57 8.91 7.22 -7.20
CA TYR A 57 7.76 6.59 -7.84
C TYR A 57 6.96 7.50 -8.78
N LYS A 58 7.31 8.79 -8.89
CA LYS A 58 6.61 9.80 -9.70
C LYS A 58 5.11 9.90 -9.38
N ILE A 59 4.75 9.67 -8.12
CA ILE A 59 3.37 9.78 -7.64
C ILE A 59 3.04 11.27 -7.52
N THR A 60 2.00 11.73 -8.22
CA THR A 60 1.47 13.08 -8.02
C THR A 60 0.79 13.10 -6.66
N ASN A 61 1.28 13.94 -5.75
CA ASN A 61 0.81 14.00 -4.38
C ASN A 61 0.80 15.45 -3.86
N GLN A 62 0.01 15.68 -2.82
CA GLN A 62 -0.06 16.92 -2.07
C GLN A 62 0.12 16.60 -0.58
N LYS A 63 1.21 17.13 -0.02
CA LYS A 63 1.49 17.04 1.41
C LYS A 63 0.74 18.14 2.17
N LEU A 64 0.10 17.79 3.29
CA LEU A 64 -0.35 18.73 4.33
C LEU A 64 0.77 18.97 5.34
N ASP A 65 0.75 20.11 6.03
CA ASP A 65 1.79 20.44 7.01
C ASP A 65 2.00 19.30 8.03
N SER A 66 3.27 18.89 8.15
CA SER A 66 3.65 17.85 9.10
C SER A 66 3.50 18.37 10.52
N GLU A 67 2.98 17.54 11.40
CA GLU A 67 2.69 17.90 12.77
C GLU A 67 3.60 17.18 13.75
N CYS A 68 3.88 17.85 14.87
CA CYS A 68 4.48 17.25 16.05
C CYS A 68 3.50 17.46 17.19
N LEU A 69 3.08 16.38 17.84
CA LEU A 69 2.12 16.42 18.94
C LEU A 69 2.69 15.69 20.16
N PHE A 70 2.35 16.19 21.35
CA PHE A 70 2.47 15.37 22.55
C PHE A 70 1.43 14.26 22.50
N GLN A 71 1.77 13.05 22.97
CA GLN A 71 0.91 11.86 22.88
C GLN A 71 -0.53 12.11 23.40
N GLY A 72 -0.68 12.84 24.51
CA GLY A 72 -2.00 13.15 25.07
C GLY A 72 -2.85 14.06 24.19
N GLU A 73 -2.23 14.94 23.40
CA GLU A 73 -2.94 15.88 22.50
C GLU A 73 -3.52 15.18 21.28
N PHE A 74 -2.99 14.01 20.91
CA PHE A 74 -3.45 13.25 19.75
C PHE A 74 -4.94 12.89 19.86
N PHE A 75 -5.38 12.43 21.03
CA PHE A 75 -6.74 11.92 21.22
C PHE A 75 -7.81 13.02 21.32
N ASP A 76 -7.41 14.25 21.62
CA ASP A 76 -8.31 15.40 21.68
C ASP A 76 -8.38 16.15 20.34
N LYS A 77 -7.54 15.77 19.37
CA LYS A 77 -7.40 16.46 18.09
C LYS A 77 -8.36 15.92 17.03
N THR A 78 -8.90 16.82 16.24
CA THR A 78 -9.53 16.49 14.96
C THR A 78 -8.49 16.58 13.84
N PHE A 79 -8.31 15.48 13.12
CA PHE A 79 -7.38 15.41 11.99
C PHE A 79 -8.04 15.82 10.68
N SER A 80 -7.20 16.22 9.72
CA SER A 80 -7.66 16.51 8.36
C SER A 80 -7.97 15.21 7.64
N ASP A 81 -8.97 15.27 6.76
CA ASP A 81 -9.29 14.16 5.86
C ASP A 81 -8.25 14.09 4.74
N VAL A 82 -7.40 13.07 4.77
CA VAL A 82 -6.32 12.82 3.80
C VAL A 82 -6.28 11.35 3.44
N ASP A 83 -5.84 11.07 2.22
CA ASP A 83 -5.79 9.70 1.69
C ASP A 83 -4.79 8.81 2.45
N LEU A 84 -3.67 9.37 2.90
CA LEU A 84 -2.63 8.67 3.67
C LEU A 84 -2.20 9.45 4.91
N ASN A 85 -2.39 8.83 6.07
CA ASN A 85 -1.84 9.29 7.34
C ASN A 85 -0.56 8.53 7.70
N ILE A 86 0.54 9.23 7.95
CA ILE A 86 1.81 8.65 8.39
C ILE A 86 2.06 9.06 9.84
N ILE A 87 1.94 8.11 10.76
CA ILE A 87 2.14 8.32 12.19
C ILE A 87 3.50 7.78 12.57
N VAL A 88 4.36 8.68 13.05
CA VAL A 88 5.70 8.32 13.51
C VAL A 88 5.75 8.49 15.03
N PHE A 89 5.97 7.38 15.72
CA PHE A 89 6.13 7.35 17.15
C PHE A 89 7.59 7.58 17.52
N ASP A 90 7.83 8.35 18.58
CA ASP A 90 9.14 8.39 19.20
C ASP A 90 9.57 7.03 19.76
N ASP A 91 10.80 6.96 20.27
CA ASP A 91 11.38 5.72 20.75
C ASP A 91 10.60 5.11 21.92
N ARG A 92 10.06 5.92 22.83
CA ARG A 92 9.32 5.43 24.00
C ARG A 92 7.96 4.88 23.61
N ILE A 93 7.17 5.66 22.87
CA ILE A 93 5.82 5.26 22.45
C ILE A 93 5.93 4.06 21.51
N GLY A 94 6.84 4.11 20.54
CA GLY A 94 7.04 3.00 19.60
C GLY A 94 7.61 1.74 20.26
N GLN A 95 8.43 1.86 21.31
CA GLN A 95 8.84 0.71 22.12
C GLN A 95 7.63 0.04 22.79
N ASP A 96 6.68 0.85 23.26
CA ASP A 96 5.48 0.36 23.93
C ASP A 96 4.42 -0.20 22.98
N LEU A 97 4.28 0.34 21.78
CA LEU A 97 3.29 -0.13 20.82
C LEU A 97 3.80 -1.28 19.96
N PHE A 98 5.06 -1.25 19.53
CA PHE A 98 5.59 -2.18 18.53
C PHE A 98 6.77 -3.02 19.01
N LEU A 99 7.88 -2.38 19.41
CA LEU A 99 9.16 -3.09 19.54
C LEU A 99 9.14 -4.15 20.64
N LYS A 100 8.44 -3.92 21.76
CA LYS A 100 8.31 -4.92 22.84
C LYS A 100 7.56 -6.19 22.43
N TYR A 101 6.79 -6.13 21.32
CA TYR A 101 6.09 -7.25 20.72
C TYR A 101 6.81 -7.81 19.49
N GLY A 102 7.99 -7.29 19.16
CA GLY A 102 8.81 -7.77 18.05
C GLY A 102 8.42 -7.19 16.68
N TYR A 103 7.65 -6.10 16.62
CA TYR A 103 7.31 -5.39 15.39
C TYR A 103 8.06 -4.07 15.27
N ASN A 104 8.24 -3.57 14.05
CA ASN A 104 8.86 -2.26 13.78
C ASN A 104 7.87 -1.21 13.23
N GLY A 105 6.58 -1.53 13.27
CA GLY A 105 5.47 -0.70 12.82
C GLY A 105 4.43 -1.50 12.01
N MET A 106 3.53 -0.78 11.35
CA MET A 106 2.37 -1.34 10.65
C MET A 106 2.01 -0.50 9.42
N TYR A 107 1.48 -1.16 8.41
CA TYR A 107 0.68 -0.53 7.36
C TYR A 107 -0.75 -1.05 7.44
N ALA A 108 -1.75 -0.19 7.23
CA ALA A 108 -3.14 -0.58 7.18
C ALA A 108 -3.90 0.24 6.12
N HIS A 109 -4.89 -0.41 5.52
CA HIS A 109 -5.89 0.20 4.64
C HIS A 109 -7.28 -0.12 5.17
N PHE A 110 -8.14 0.89 5.23
CA PHE A 110 -9.52 0.75 5.69
C PHE A 110 -10.49 1.14 4.58
N GLY A 111 -11.67 0.53 4.54
CA GLY A 111 -12.66 0.80 3.50
C GLY A 111 -12.40 0.06 2.19
N SER A 112 -13.28 0.27 1.21
CA SER A 112 -13.25 -0.45 -0.06
C SER A 112 -12.40 0.24 -1.13
N LEU A 113 -12.30 1.58 -1.10
CA LEU A 113 -11.54 2.36 -2.06
C LEU A 113 -10.05 2.29 -1.71
N ARG A 114 -9.20 1.74 -2.61
CA ARG A 114 -7.74 1.62 -2.38
C ARG A 114 -6.99 2.95 -2.56
N ILE A 115 -7.71 4.06 -2.65
CA ILE A 115 -7.13 5.38 -2.90
C ILE A 115 -7.18 6.28 -1.67
N ASP A 116 -7.89 5.87 -0.62
CA ASP A 116 -8.11 6.65 0.61
C ASP A 116 -7.97 5.77 1.87
N ASN A 117 -8.06 6.40 3.05
CA ASN A 117 -8.09 5.73 4.35
C ASN A 117 -6.89 4.80 4.62
N HIS A 118 -5.70 5.23 4.18
CA HIS A 118 -4.44 4.53 4.46
C HIS A 118 -3.77 5.06 5.72
N VAL A 119 -3.17 4.15 6.49
CA VAL A 119 -2.38 4.49 7.68
C VAL A 119 -1.06 3.76 7.64
N ILE A 120 0.03 4.52 7.75
CA ILE A 120 1.37 4.01 8.04
C ILE A 120 1.72 4.37 9.47
N MET A 121 2.22 3.40 10.21
CA MET A 121 2.69 3.57 11.58
C MET A 121 4.14 3.11 11.67
N ALA A 122 5.04 4.01 12.04
CA ALA A 122 6.48 3.76 12.13
C ALA A 122 7.05 4.23 13.47
N THR A 123 8.18 3.66 13.88
CA THR A 123 8.86 4.00 15.13
C THR A 123 10.25 4.55 14.84
N THR A 124 10.66 5.62 15.53
CA THR A 124 12.05 6.10 15.48
C THR A 124 12.97 5.21 16.31
N PRO A 125 14.24 5.02 15.92
CA PRO A 125 15.19 4.23 16.68
C PRO A 125 15.48 4.86 18.06
N PRO A 126 15.92 4.05 19.05
CA PRO A 126 16.33 4.56 20.36
C PRO A 126 17.49 5.55 20.27
N GLN A 127 17.50 6.58 21.14
CA GLN A 127 18.46 7.70 21.13
C GLN A 127 19.96 7.34 21.26
N PHE A 128 20.31 6.07 21.47
CA PHE A 128 21.68 5.59 21.63
C PHE A 128 21.96 4.31 20.82
N SER A 129 21.23 4.08 19.72
CA SER A 129 21.49 2.96 18.82
C SER A 129 22.75 3.20 18.00
N SER A 130 23.92 2.96 18.61
CA SER A 130 25.26 3.22 18.04
C SER A 130 25.56 2.46 16.73
N ALA A 131 24.61 1.70 16.20
CA ALA A 131 24.78 0.88 15.03
C ALA A 131 24.08 1.45 13.79
N TYR A 132 23.02 2.27 13.89
CA TYR A 132 22.14 2.56 12.73
C TYR A 132 21.29 3.84 12.81
N ASP A 133 21.78 4.92 13.45
CA ASP A 133 21.00 6.15 13.69
C ASP A 133 20.37 6.79 12.42
N HIS A 134 20.87 6.49 11.21
CA HIS A 134 20.40 7.06 9.95
C HIS A 134 19.80 6.05 8.95
N THR A 135 19.76 4.76 9.28
CA THR A 135 19.29 3.71 8.34
C THR A 135 18.05 2.96 8.84
N GLU A 136 17.86 2.83 10.15
CA GLU A 136 16.75 2.02 10.69
C GLU A 136 15.39 2.66 10.39
N PHE A 137 15.23 3.96 10.66
CA PHE A 137 13.98 4.65 10.37
C PHE A 137 13.69 4.69 8.87
N SER A 138 14.66 5.15 8.06
CA SER A 138 14.51 5.30 6.60
C SER A 138 14.19 3.97 5.92
N TRP A 139 14.80 2.87 6.37
CA TRP A 139 14.45 1.53 5.91
C TRP A 139 13.03 1.12 6.32
N SER A 140 12.72 1.26 7.61
CA SER A 140 11.42 0.89 8.18
C SER A 140 10.26 1.65 7.52
N ILE A 141 10.44 2.95 7.26
CA ILE A 141 9.42 3.77 6.61
C ILE A 141 9.33 3.47 5.11
N SER A 142 10.43 3.26 4.40
CA SER A 142 10.39 2.91 2.97
C SER A 142 9.78 1.53 2.69
N GLU A 143 9.94 0.56 3.60
CA GLU A 143 9.21 -0.71 3.55
C GLU A 143 7.68 -0.49 3.62
N LYS A 144 7.22 0.34 4.56
CA LYS A 144 5.79 0.65 4.76
C LYS A 144 5.23 1.51 3.63
N LEU A 145 6.00 2.47 3.14
CA LEU A 145 5.65 3.24 1.96
C LEU A 145 5.52 2.33 0.74
N SER A 146 6.38 1.31 0.59
CA SER A 146 6.24 0.32 -0.47
C SER A 146 4.98 -0.52 -0.33
N GLN A 147 4.61 -0.92 0.90
CA GLN A 147 3.34 -1.61 1.17
C GLN A 147 2.14 -0.75 0.75
N PHE A 148 2.15 0.52 1.16
CA PHE A 148 1.15 1.51 0.74
C PHE A 148 1.11 1.68 -0.78
N ILE A 149 2.25 1.92 -1.44
CA ILE A 149 2.30 2.18 -2.89
C ILE A 149 1.76 0.98 -3.67
N LEU A 150 2.11 -0.25 -3.28
CA LEU A 150 1.55 -1.45 -3.89
C LEU A 150 0.04 -1.54 -3.65
N SER A 151 -0.43 -1.30 -2.43
CA SER A 151 -1.87 -1.30 -2.13
C SER A 151 -2.65 -0.23 -2.89
N TYR A 152 -2.12 0.99 -2.97
CA TYR A 152 -2.64 2.12 -3.76
C TYR A 152 -2.75 1.79 -5.25
N HIS A 153 -1.88 0.90 -5.72
CA HIS A 153 -1.90 0.35 -7.06
C HIS A 153 -2.73 -0.95 -7.20
N GLY A 154 -3.46 -1.35 -6.16
CA GLY A 154 -4.42 -2.45 -6.20
C GLY A 154 -3.83 -3.84 -5.97
N TYR A 155 -2.62 -3.95 -5.42
CA TYR A 155 -2.11 -5.24 -4.98
C TYR A 155 -2.76 -5.65 -3.65
N ASN A 156 -3.17 -6.91 -3.53
CA ASN A 156 -3.71 -7.47 -2.29
C ASN A 156 -2.63 -7.71 -1.22
N SER A 157 -3.04 -7.91 0.03
CA SER A 157 -2.12 -8.09 1.16
C SER A 157 -1.10 -9.22 0.95
N GLU A 158 -1.53 -10.38 0.46
CA GLU A 158 -0.65 -11.54 0.22
C GLU A 158 0.43 -11.22 -0.85
N SER A 159 0.02 -10.57 -1.93
CA SER A 159 0.91 -10.15 -3.02
C SER A 159 1.92 -9.11 -2.54
N ILE A 160 1.47 -8.14 -1.74
CA ILE A 160 2.35 -7.13 -1.14
C ILE A 160 3.42 -7.81 -0.29
N VAL A 161 2.99 -8.66 0.63
CA VAL A 161 3.89 -9.38 1.56
C VAL A 161 4.91 -10.23 0.81
N ARG A 162 4.49 -10.87 -0.28
CA ARG A 162 5.36 -11.67 -1.14
C ARG A 162 6.36 -10.83 -1.93
N ILE A 163 5.91 -9.76 -2.59
CA ILE A 163 6.77 -8.86 -3.36
C ILE A 163 7.84 -8.27 -2.43
N LEU A 164 7.48 -7.99 -1.18
CA LEU A 164 8.35 -7.42 -0.17
C LEU A 164 9.03 -8.46 0.75
N ASP A 165 9.00 -9.77 0.41
CA ASP A 165 9.70 -10.83 1.17
C ASP A 165 11.21 -10.83 0.92
N PHE A 166 11.84 -9.65 1.09
CA PHE A 166 13.29 -9.45 1.16
C PHE A 166 13.81 -9.60 2.61
N LYS A 167 12.94 -10.04 3.53
CA LYS A 167 13.09 -9.94 5.00
C LYS A 167 14.23 -10.77 5.61
N SER A 168 14.97 -11.57 4.85
CA SER A 168 16.20 -12.18 5.36
C SER A 168 17.45 -11.31 5.22
N ASP A 169 17.40 -10.24 4.42
CA ASP A 169 18.62 -9.64 3.88
C ASP A 169 18.89 -8.21 4.34
N TYR A 170 18.03 -7.58 5.18
CA TYR A 170 18.29 -6.24 5.76
C TYR A 170 19.65 -6.18 6.47
N ASP A 171 19.87 -7.09 7.40
CA ASP A 171 21.12 -7.22 8.15
C ASP A 171 22.31 -7.56 7.24
N ILE A 172 22.06 -8.15 6.07
CA ILE A 172 23.11 -8.54 5.11
C ILE A 172 23.48 -7.32 4.25
N CYS A 173 22.48 -6.58 3.76
CA CYS A 173 22.65 -5.51 2.81
C CYS A 173 22.96 -4.15 3.43
N VAL A 174 22.39 -3.85 4.60
CA VAL A 174 22.61 -2.57 5.28
C VAL A 174 23.90 -2.59 6.11
N LYS A 175 24.37 -3.76 6.57
CA LYS A 175 25.62 -3.84 7.37
C LYS A 175 26.91 -3.56 6.58
N ARG A 176 26.87 -3.39 5.25
CA ARG A 176 28.05 -3.17 4.38
C ARG A 176 29.22 -4.15 4.66
N ILE A 177 28.96 -5.34 5.23
CA ILE A 177 30.03 -6.28 5.61
C ILE A 177 30.64 -6.97 4.37
N VAL A 178 29.94 -7.01 3.24
CA VAL A 178 30.49 -7.40 1.93
C VAL A 178 29.70 -6.64 0.85
N ALA A 179 30.38 -6.13 -0.18
CA ALA A 179 29.70 -5.70 -1.40
C ALA A 179 29.11 -6.93 -2.10
N ASP A 180 27.88 -7.29 -1.73
CA ASP A 180 27.11 -8.34 -2.41
C ASP A 180 26.35 -7.68 -3.57
N GLU A 181 26.56 -8.17 -4.79
CA GLU A 181 25.84 -7.70 -5.98
C GLU A 181 24.31 -7.79 -5.80
N LYS A 182 23.81 -8.70 -4.95
CA LYS A 182 22.38 -8.80 -4.60
C LYS A 182 21.84 -7.58 -3.88
N CYS A 183 22.67 -6.87 -3.11
CA CYS A 183 22.24 -5.72 -2.32
C CYS A 183 22.13 -4.44 -3.17
N ASN A 184 22.82 -4.38 -4.32
CA ASN A 184 22.76 -3.25 -5.23
C ASN A 184 21.36 -3.05 -5.84
N SER A 185 20.54 -4.09 -5.93
CA SER A 185 19.16 -4.01 -6.39
C SER A 185 18.14 -3.83 -5.25
N MET A 186 18.57 -3.90 -3.99
CA MET A 186 17.68 -3.86 -2.81
C MET A 186 17.75 -2.54 -2.05
N VAL A 187 18.87 -1.81 -2.15
CA VAL A 187 19.09 -0.57 -1.41
C VAL A 187 19.17 0.60 -2.39
N ALA A 188 18.43 1.67 -2.10
CA ALA A 188 18.63 2.98 -2.70
C ALA A 188 19.06 3.98 -1.62
N GLU A 189 19.65 5.10 -2.03
CA GLU A 189 20.10 6.16 -1.12
C GLU A 189 19.27 7.43 -1.37
N ILE A 190 18.81 8.06 -0.28
CA ILE A 190 18.16 9.37 -0.28
C ILE A 190 19.04 10.33 0.53
N HIS A 191 19.50 11.40 -0.10
CA HIS A 191 20.20 12.49 0.59
C HIS A 191 19.19 13.43 1.24
N SER A 192 19.36 13.77 2.52
CA SER A 192 18.54 14.77 3.22
C SER A 192 19.17 16.17 3.14
N ASP A 193 18.41 17.16 2.68
CA ASP A 193 18.87 18.56 2.67
C ASP A 193 18.69 19.23 4.05
N VAL A 194 17.95 18.60 4.97
CA VAL A 194 17.75 19.06 6.35
C VAL A 194 18.90 18.68 7.28
N THR A 195 19.41 17.46 7.16
CA THR A 195 20.51 16.94 8.01
C THR A 195 21.85 16.94 7.28
N GLY A 196 21.84 16.78 5.95
CA GLY A 196 23.03 16.57 5.14
C GLY A 196 23.49 15.10 5.10
N ASP A 197 22.70 14.19 5.68
CA ASP A 197 23.01 12.77 5.78
C ASP A 197 22.42 11.96 4.61
N ASP A 198 23.06 10.82 4.29
CA ASP A 198 22.55 9.86 3.32
C ASP A 198 21.80 8.73 4.04
N HIS A 199 20.57 8.49 3.60
CA HIS A 199 19.66 7.49 4.16
C HIS A 199 19.49 6.29 3.24
N SER A 200 19.79 5.10 3.76
CA SER A 200 19.48 3.84 3.09
C SER A 200 17.98 3.57 3.14
N VAL A 201 17.36 3.39 1.99
CA VAL A 201 15.94 3.03 1.84
C VAL A 201 15.79 1.77 0.99
N LEU A 202 14.63 1.12 1.09
CA LEU A 202 14.28 0.03 0.19
C LEU A 202 14.26 0.55 -1.25
N ALA A 203 15.02 -0.10 -2.13
CA ALA A 203 15.05 0.25 -3.54
C ALA A 203 13.64 0.21 -4.15
N PRO A 204 13.29 1.16 -5.03
CA PRO A 204 11.97 1.22 -5.62
C PRO A 204 11.70 -0.03 -6.45
N ILE A 205 10.47 -0.53 -6.35
CA ILE A 205 10.00 -1.70 -7.09
C ILE A 205 10.03 -1.36 -8.60
N PRO A 206 10.93 -1.96 -9.40
CA PRO A 206 11.17 -1.55 -10.79
C PRO A 206 9.92 -1.63 -11.67
N GLU A 207 9.01 -2.55 -11.35
CA GLU A 207 7.73 -2.76 -12.01
C GLU A 207 6.81 -1.54 -11.91
N ILE A 208 6.89 -0.81 -10.79
CA ILE A 208 6.08 0.41 -10.55
C ILE A 208 6.81 1.66 -11.08
N PHE A 209 8.12 1.77 -10.80
CA PHE A 209 8.95 2.93 -11.15
C PHE A 209 9.03 3.23 -12.66
N ASN A 210 9.07 2.19 -13.51
CA ASN A 210 9.40 2.35 -14.93
C ASN A 210 8.24 2.80 -15.83
N GLN A 211 7.00 2.91 -15.33
CA GLN A 211 5.81 3.46 -16.04
C GLN A 211 5.60 3.02 -17.51
N LYS A 212 6.28 1.98 -18.01
CA LYS A 212 6.14 1.43 -19.37
C LYS A 212 5.10 0.32 -19.46
N SER A 213 4.61 -0.14 -18.32
CA SER A 213 3.49 -1.05 -18.26
C SER A 213 2.86 -0.87 -16.90
N ILE A 214 1.67 -0.31 -16.89
CA ILE A 214 0.65 -0.67 -15.93
C ILE A 214 0.71 -2.21 -15.76
N LYS A 215 1.14 -2.69 -14.59
CA LYS A 215 1.22 -4.13 -14.25
C LYS A 215 0.59 -4.34 -12.89
N TYR A 216 -0.69 -4.07 -12.78
CA TYR A 216 -1.45 -4.19 -11.53
C TYR A 216 -1.90 -5.63 -11.23
N LEU A 217 -1.34 -6.60 -11.96
CA LEU A 217 -1.43 -8.02 -11.72
C LEU A 217 -0.01 -8.59 -11.75
N PRO A 218 0.34 -9.58 -10.91
CA PRO A 218 1.59 -10.33 -11.04
C PRO A 218 1.97 -10.57 -12.50
N GLU A 219 3.24 -10.36 -12.87
CA GLU A 219 3.71 -10.51 -14.26
C GLU A 219 3.35 -11.88 -14.85
N ASP A 220 3.28 -12.87 -13.99
CA ASP A 220 2.81 -14.24 -14.17
C ASP A 220 1.39 -14.29 -14.77
N LEU A 221 0.46 -13.46 -14.30
CA LEU A 221 -0.92 -13.40 -14.77
C LEU A 221 -1.01 -12.76 -16.16
N TYR A 222 -0.27 -11.68 -16.40
CA TYR A 222 -0.26 -10.96 -17.67
C TYR A 222 0.45 -11.75 -18.79
N SER A 223 1.59 -12.36 -18.46
CA SER A 223 2.42 -13.09 -19.42
C SER A 223 1.88 -14.50 -19.71
N SER A 224 1.10 -15.08 -18.78
CA SER A 224 0.52 -16.39 -18.96
C SER A 224 -0.60 -16.37 -19.99
N HIS A 225 -0.33 -17.01 -21.13
CA HIS A 225 -1.37 -17.30 -22.13
C HIS A 225 -2.56 -18.04 -21.50
N VAL A 226 -2.32 -18.95 -20.56
CA VAL A 226 -3.38 -19.75 -19.91
C VAL A 226 -4.32 -18.85 -19.11
N VAL A 227 -3.78 -17.92 -18.32
CA VAL A 227 -4.58 -16.99 -17.51
C VAL A 227 -5.44 -16.10 -18.41
N LYS A 228 -4.86 -15.58 -19.49
CA LYS A 228 -5.59 -14.73 -20.44
C LYS A 228 -6.73 -15.48 -21.13
N GLU A 229 -6.52 -16.72 -21.53
CA GLU A 229 -7.59 -17.55 -22.12
C GLU A 229 -8.72 -17.82 -21.12
N VAL A 230 -8.38 -18.10 -19.86
CA VAL A 230 -9.37 -18.30 -18.79
C VAL A 230 -10.17 -17.01 -18.56
N LEU A 231 -9.51 -15.86 -18.44
CA LEU A 231 -10.16 -14.56 -18.28
C LEU A 231 -11.04 -14.19 -19.47
N ARG A 232 -10.60 -14.48 -20.71
CA ARG A 232 -11.43 -14.29 -21.92
C ARG A 232 -12.69 -15.12 -21.87
N LYS A 233 -12.59 -16.38 -21.43
CA LYS A 233 -13.73 -17.29 -21.31
C LYS A 233 -14.72 -16.83 -20.24
N ILE A 234 -14.24 -16.42 -19.07
CA ILE A 234 -15.07 -15.85 -17.99
C ILE A 234 -15.74 -14.56 -18.47
N THR A 235 -15.01 -13.70 -19.16
CA THR A 235 -15.55 -12.46 -19.74
C THR A 235 -16.61 -12.73 -20.80
N ASN A 236 -16.40 -13.73 -21.66
CA ASN A 236 -17.40 -14.16 -22.63
C ASN A 236 -18.68 -14.65 -21.93
N TRP A 237 -18.56 -15.43 -20.85
CA TRP A 237 -19.72 -15.86 -20.06
C TRP A 237 -20.48 -14.67 -19.49
N TRP A 238 -19.79 -13.70 -18.93
CA TRP A 238 -20.40 -12.51 -18.34
C TRP A 238 -21.07 -11.60 -19.38
N VAL A 239 -20.37 -11.27 -20.48
CA VAL A 239 -20.90 -10.42 -21.55
C VAL A 239 -22.15 -11.02 -22.20
N ASN A 240 -22.22 -12.35 -22.29
CA ASN A 240 -23.38 -13.07 -22.82
C ASN A 240 -24.46 -13.38 -21.77
N GLY A 241 -24.31 -12.93 -20.52
CA GLY A 241 -25.29 -13.10 -19.45
C GLY A 241 -25.41 -14.54 -18.92
N ILE A 242 -24.37 -15.37 -19.10
CA ILE A 242 -24.29 -16.72 -18.53
C ILE A 242 -24.00 -16.66 -17.03
N ILE A 243 -23.17 -15.71 -16.62
CA ILE A 243 -22.90 -15.38 -15.22
C ILE A 243 -23.26 -13.91 -14.97
N ASP A 244 -23.67 -13.60 -13.75
CA ASP A 244 -23.98 -12.23 -13.33
C ASP A 244 -22.71 -11.46 -12.91
N ASP A 245 -22.88 -10.20 -12.53
CA ASP A 245 -21.78 -9.31 -12.14
C ASP A 245 -21.03 -9.84 -10.90
N GLN A 246 -21.73 -10.44 -9.93
CA GLN A 246 -21.11 -11.01 -8.73
C GLN A 246 -20.22 -12.19 -9.08
N MET A 247 -20.74 -13.16 -9.82
CA MET A 247 -20.00 -14.33 -10.25
C MET A 247 -18.79 -13.96 -11.12
N TYR A 248 -18.90 -12.89 -11.93
CA TYR A 248 -17.78 -12.39 -12.71
C TYR A 248 -16.68 -11.80 -11.83
N LEU A 249 -17.04 -10.93 -10.86
CA LEU A 249 -16.09 -10.34 -9.93
C LEU A 249 -15.40 -11.40 -9.07
N ASP A 250 -16.15 -12.36 -8.52
CA ASP A 250 -15.60 -13.47 -7.74
C ASP A 250 -14.62 -14.30 -8.56
N SER A 251 -14.96 -14.60 -9.83
CA SER A 251 -14.08 -15.36 -10.73
C SER A 251 -12.80 -14.62 -11.08
N ILE A 252 -12.87 -13.29 -11.25
CA ILE A 252 -11.69 -12.47 -11.47
C ILE A 252 -10.84 -12.42 -10.21
N LYS A 253 -11.45 -12.20 -9.04
CA LYS A 253 -10.78 -12.17 -7.74
C LYS A 253 -9.89 -13.41 -7.55
N GLU A 254 -10.45 -14.61 -7.74
CA GLU A 254 -9.71 -15.87 -7.63
C GLU A 254 -8.50 -15.98 -8.59
N ILE A 255 -8.52 -15.27 -9.72
CA ILE A 255 -7.42 -15.25 -10.69
C ILE A 255 -6.39 -14.19 -10.33
N VAL A 256 -6.83 -13.03 -9.85
CA VAL A 256 -5.96 -11.94 -9.39
C VAL A 256 -5.23 -12.33 -8.10
N ASP A 257 -5.92 -13.07 -7.24
CA ASP A 257 -5.46 -13.47 -5.90
C ASP A 257 -4.78 -14.83 -5.88
N VAL A 258 -4.45 -15.44 -7.03
CA VAL A 258 -3.87 -16.80 -7.05
C VAL A 258 -2.65 -16.85 -6.12
N PRO A 259 -2.70 -17.63 -5.02
CA PRO A 259 -1.58 -17.77 -4.12
C PRO A 259 -0.48 -18.49 -4.88
N ILE A 260 0.60 -17.78 -5.22
CA ILE A 260 1.68 -18.39 -5.99
C ILE A 260 2.42 -19.34 -5.04
N LYS A 261 2.13 -20.65 -5.19
CA LYS A 261 2.69 -21.77 -4.40
C LYS A 261 4.19 -21.95 -4.60
N ASN A 262 4.99 -21.06 -4.02
CA ASN A 262 6.31 -21.41 -3.53
C ASN A 262 6.13 -21.54 -2.03
N ASN A 263 6.31 -22.75 -1.47
CA ASN A 263 6.14 -23.15 -0.06
C ASN A 263 6.99 -22.36 0.96
N LYS A 264 7.16 -21.05 0.82
CA LYS A 264 7.66 -20.18 1.87
C LYS A 264 6.45 -19.73 2.68
N GLN A 265 6.31 -20.30 3.86
CA GLN A 265 5.40 -19.78 4.88
C GLN A 265 5.86 -18.36 5.21
N ILE A 266 5.13 -17.35 4.74
CA ILE A 266 5.43 -15.96 5.09
C ILE A 266 4.75 -15.68 6.42
N ASN A 267 5.56 -15.36 7.43
CA ASN A 267 5.05 -15.02 8.75
C ASN A 267 4.78 -13.52 8.77
N THR A 268 3.54 -13.13 8.48
CA THR A 268 2.97 -11.81 8.78
C THR A 268 1.79 -12.00 9.71
N ILE A 269 1.62 -11.07 10.64
CA ILE A 269 0.40 -10.99 11.44
C ILE A 269 -0.44 -9.88 10.82
N GLU A 270 -1.65 -10.22 10.43
CA GLU A 270 -2.68 -9.28 10.02
C GLU A 270 -3.57 -9.04 11.25
N LEU A 271 -3.76 -7.79 11.64
CA LEU A 271 -4.82 -7.44 12.59
C LEU A 271 -6.13 -7.38 11.82
N GLU A 272 -7.15 -8.03 12.38
CA GLU A 272 -8.52 -7.90 11.90
C GLU A 272 -8.95 -6.44 12.02
N ILE A 273 -9.31 -5.83 10.89
CA ILE A 273 -9.86 -4.47 10.84
C ILE A 273 -11.12 -4.44 9.95
N PRO A 274 -12.09 -3.55 10.24
CA PRO A 274 -13.32 -3.46 9.47
C PRO A 274 -13.04 -3.09 8.01
N ASN A 275 -13.54 -3.90 7.07
CA ASN A 275 -13.50 -3.63 5.63
C ASN A 275 -12.12 -3.20 5.13
N GLY A 276 -11.07 -3.92 5.50
CA GLY A 276 -9.70 -3.52 5.19
C GLY A 276 -8.71 -4.63 5.48
N PHE A 277 -7.43 -4.30 5.41
CA PHE A 277 -6.36 -5.21 5.81
C PHE A 277 -5.20 -4.46 6.44
N SER A 278 -4.41 -5.17 7.24
CA SER A 278 -3.20 -4.63 7.85
C SER A 278 -2.02 -5.58 7.67
N ILE A 279 -0.82 -5.02 7.60
CA ILE A 279 0.44 -5.75 7.48
C ILE A 279 1.36 -5.29 8.61
N LEU A 280 1.70 -6.22 9.52
CA LEU A 280 2.76 -6.00 10.50
C LEU A 280 4.09 -6.59 10.05
N SER A 281 5.14 -5.76 10.18
CA SER A 281 6.52 -6.17 9.90
C SER A 281 7.26 -6.51 11.19
N PHE A 282 7.73 -7.76 11.28
CA PHE A 282 8.59 -8.22 12.37
C PHE A 282 9.96 -7.53 12.31
N SER A 283 10.47 -7.12 13.48
CA SER A 283 11.78 -6.50 13.66
C SER A 283 12.95 -7.51 13.59
N ASN A 284 12.75 -8.79 13.97
CA ASN A 284 13.83 -9.79 13.94
C ASN A 284 13.35 -11.26 14.01
N LYS A 285 13.83 -12.14 13.12
CA LYS A 285 13.51 -13.59 13.11
C LYS A 285 13.93 -14.34 14.39
N LYS A 286 14.87 -13.80 15.18
CA LYS A 286 15.34 -14.42 16.42
C LYS A 286 14.29 -14.44 17.54
N MET A 287 13.35 -13.48 17.57
CA MET A 287 12.26 -13.47 18.56
C MET A 287 11.16 -14.51 18.26
N GLN A 288 11.14 -15.09 17.07
CA GLN A 288 10.11 -16.04 16.65
C GLN A 288 10.29 -17.44 17.24
N LYS A 289 11.45 -17.76 17.83
CA LYS A 289 11.78 -19.14 18.24
C LYS A 289 11.34 -19.52 19.66
N ASP A 290 11.00 -18.55 20.51
CA ASP A 290 10.71 -18.78 21.94
C ASP A 290 9.27 -18.44 22.36
N PHE A 291 8.38 -18.09 21.43
CA PHE A 291 7.00 -17.69 21.76
C PHE A 291 6.06 -18.91 21.84
N ASN A 292 5.58 -19.22 23.05
CA ASN A 292 4.50 -20.18 23.28
C ASN A 292 3.15 -19.57 22.82
N GLU A 293 2.24 -20.38 22.30
CA GLU A 293 0.94 -20.00 21.71
C GLU A 293 0.10 -19.06 22.61
N SER A 294 0.11 -19.25 23.93
CA SER A 294 -0.62 -18.38 24.87
C SER A 294 -0.02 -16.97 25.03
N GLN A 295 1.28 -16.80 24.80
CA GLN A 295 1.94 -15.49 24.81
C GLN A 295 1.70 -14.73 23.51
N VAL A 296 1.52 -15.44 22.39
CA VAL A 296 1.17 -14.85 21.09
C VAL A 296 -0.21 -14.18 21.16
N ILE A 297 -1.24 -14.88 21.65
CA ILE A 297 -2.60 -14.32 21.79
C ILE A 297 -2.61 -13.09 22.71
N THR A 298 -1.83 -13.11 23.80
CA THR A 298 -1.74 -11.96 24.72
C THR A 298 -0.98 -10.79 24.10
N ALA A 299 0.00 -11.06 23.23
CA ALA A 299 0.72 -10.02 22.49
C ALA A 299 -0.16 -9.43 21.37
N GLU A 300 -0.89 -10.27 20.64
CA GLU A 300 -1.91 -9.89 19.64
C GLU A 300 -2.94 -8.93 20.24
N ASN A 301 -3.57 -9.30 21.35
CA ASN A 301 -4.53 -8.43 22.04
C ASN A 301 -3.94 -7.07 22.47
N LYS A 302 -2.63 -6.99 22.72
CA LYS A 302 -2.00 -5.72 23.11
C LYS A 302 -1.55 -4.89 21.92
N ILE A 303 -1.15 -5.50 20.80
CA ILE A 303 -0.81 -4.77 19.57
C ILE A 303 -2.06 -4.12 18.97
N HIS A 304 -3.27 -4.65 19.21
CA HIS A 304 -4.52 -3.98 18.82
C HIS A 304 -4.69 -2.55 19.38
N SER A 305 -4.02 -2.20 20.49
CA SER A 305 -4.01 -0.82 21.01
C SER A 305 -3.44 0.20 20.02
N VAL A 306 -2.66 -0.25 19.03
CA VAL A 306 -2.16 0.61 17.97
C VAL A 306 -3.29 1.19 17.11
N LEU A 307 -4.42 0.50 17.00
CA LEU A 307 -5.58 0.94 16.22
C LEU A 307 -6.27 2.17 16.85
N GLU A 308 -6.05 2.44 18.14
CA GLU A 308 -6.50 3.67 18.79
C GLU A 308 -5.84 4.93 18.21
N TYR A 309 -4.71 4.76 17.49
CA TYR A 309 -4.01 5.85 16.81
C TYR A 309 -4.46 6.05 15.36
N VAL A 310 -5.52 5.38 14.89
CA VAL A 310 -6.09 5.68 13.57
C VAL A 310 -6.80 7.04 13.63
N PRO A 311 -6.40 8.04 12.81
CA PRO A 311 -6.81 9.44 12.98
C PRO A 311 -8.18 9.77 12.36
N PHE A 312 -8.99 8.76 12.05
CA PHE A 312 -10.30 8.89 11.43
C PHE A 312 -11.27 7.84 11.97
N ASN A 313 -12.56 8.09 11.81
CA ASN A 313 -13.61 7.20 12.31
C ASN A 313 -13.76 5.96 11.42
N THR A 314 -13.29 4.82 11.91
CA THR A 314 -13.43 3.52 11.22
C THR A 314 -14.85 2.97 11.23
N ASP A 315 -15.68 3.33 12.21
CA ASP A 315 -17.06 2.82 12.32
C ASP A 315 -17.96 3.40 11.22
N SER A 316 -17.62 4.59 10.71
CA SER A 316 -18.31 5.21 9.58
C SER A 316 -17.87 4.67 8.21
N LEU A 317 -16.76 3.91 8.17
CA LEU A 317 -16.34 3.20 6.97
C LEU A 317 -17.24 1.98 6.83
N SER A 318 -18.45 2.26 6.36
CA SER A 318 -19.48 1.25 6.23
C SER A 318 -18.95 0.11 5.33
N PRO A 319 -19.43 -1.13 5.51
CA PRO A 319 -19.37 -2.10 4.43
C PRO A 319 -20.30 -1.57 3.35
N ASP A 320 -19.84 -0.57 2.59
CA ASP A 320 -20.67 0.11 1.62
C ASP A 320 -21.26 -0.94 0.70
N SER A 321 -22.57 -0.77 0.53
CA SER A 321 -23.55 -1.74 0.06
C SER A 321 -23.10 -2.57 -1.13
N GLU A 322 -23.73 -3.73 -1.24
CA GLU A 322 -23.75 -4.70 -2.35
C GLU A 322 -24.04 -4.10 -3.76
N SER A 323 -23.57 -2.91 -4.12
CA SER A 323 -23.48 -2.54 -5.52
C SER A 323 -22.23 -3.20 -6.10
N THR A 324 -22.36 -4.51 -6.29
CA THR A 324 -21.61 -5.35 -7.23
C THR A 324 -21.76 -4.88 -8.68
N GLU A 325 -22.43 -3.74 -8.92
CA GLU A 325 -22.77 -3.26 -10.25
C GLU A 325 -21.51 -2.77 -10.96
N ILE A 326 -21.07 -3.58 -11.92
CA ILE A 326 -19.86 -3.29 -12.68
C ILE A 326 -20.15 -2.09 -13.59
N PRO A 327 -19.32 -1.04 -13.57
CA PRO A 327 -19.55 0.13 -14.40
C PRO A 327 -19.68 -0.22 -15.88
N ILE A 328 -20.64 0.43 -16.56
CA ILE A 328 -20.93 0.21 -17.99
C ILE A 328 -19.67 0.42 -18.86
N TRP A 329 -18.79 1.37 -18.49
CA TRP A 329 -17.54 1.59 -19.20
C TRP A 329 -16.62 0.37 -19.17
N PHE A 330 -16.61 -0.37 -18.05
CA PHE A 330 -15.81 -1.57 -17.91
C PHE A 330 -16.42 -2.70 -18.74
N LYS A 331 -17.75 -2.88 -18.69
CA LYS A 331 -18.45 -3.87 -19.52
C LYS A 331 -18.21 -3.67 -21.02
N ASN A 332 -18.22 -2.42 -21.49
CA ASN A 332 -17.91 -2.08 -22.87
C ASN A 332 -16.45 -2.44 -23.22
N ARG A 333 -15.51 -2.12 -22.33
CA ARG A 333 -14.09 -2.46 -22.49
C ARG A 333 -13.87 -3.97 -22.53
N ALA A 334 -14.44 -4.71 -21.59
CA ALA A 334 -14.38 -6.17 -21.50
C ALA A 334 -14.96 -6.84 -22.76
N THR A 335 -16.08 -6.33 -23.27
CA THR A 335 -16.68 -6.78 -24.53
C THR A 335 -15.73 -6.59 -25.71
N LEU A 336 -15.10 -5.42 -25.83
CA LEU A 336 -14.14 -5.15 -26.90
C LEU A 336 -12.89 -6.02 -26.76
N TRP A 337 -12.45 -6.27 -25.53
CA TRP A 337 -11.28 -7.10 -25.27
C TRP A 337 -11.53 -8.54 -25.66
N GLU A 338 -12.65 -9.11 -25.22
CA GLU A 338 -13.08 -10.48 -25.54
C GLU A 338 -13.17 -10.70 -27.06
N GLN A 339 -13.67 -9.70 -27.80
CA GLN A 339 -13.72 -9.69 -29.26
C GLN A 339 -12.39 -9.40 -29.96
N GLU A 340 -11.27 -9.37 -29.21
CA GLU A 340 -9.91 -9.07 -29.69
C GLU A 340 -9.76 -7.69 -30.35
N LYS A 341 -10.68 -6.75 -30.08
CA LYS A 341 -10.66 -5.39 -30.67
C LYS A 341 -9.75 -4.43 -29.92
N ILE A 342 -9.42 -4.73 -28.67
CA ILE A 342 -8.43 -3.99 -27.87
C ILE A 342 -7.40 -4.97 -27.30
N GLY A 343 -6.17 -4.48 -27.12
CA GLY A 343 -5.10 -5.28 -26.57
C GLY A 343 -5.26 -5.55 -25.07
N ASP A 344 -4.61 -6.62 -24.60
CA ASP A 344 -4.62 -7.08 -23.20
C ASP A 344 -4.36 -5.95 -22.20
N ARG A 345 -3.38 -5.09 -22.49
CA ARG A 345 -3.05 -3.94 -21.65
C ARG A 345 -4.27 -3.07 -21.34
N ILE A 346 -5.06 -2.73 -22.35
CA ILE A 346 -6.21 -1.83 -22.16
C ILE A 346 -7.24 -2.50 -21.26
N PHE A 347 -7.47 -3.81 -21.37
CA PHE A 347 -8.37 -4.53 -20.48
C PHE A 347 -7.89 -4.52 -19.03
N PHE A 348 -6.63 -4.86 -18.80
CA PHE A 348 -6.05 -4.89 -17.47
C PHE A 348 -6.00 -3.51 -16.80
N ASP A 349 -5.75 -2.43 -17.54
CA ASP A 349 -5.89 -1.05 -17.03
C ASP A 349 -7.31 -0.80 -16.47
N GLY A 350 -8.33 -1.40 -17.08
CA GLY A 350 -9.71 -1.32 -16.61
C GLY A 350 -9.95 -2.14 -15.33
N MET A 351 -9.32 -3.31 -15.22
CA MET A 351 -9.44 -4.15 -14.02
C MET A 351 -8.85 -3.45 -12.81
N THR A 352 -7.75 -2.74 -12.99
CA THR A 352 -7.14 -1.94 -11.91
C THR A 352 -8.06 -0.85 -11.43
N ALA A 353 -8.72 -0.15 -12.34
CA ALA A 353 -9.69 0.86 -11.94
C ALA A 353 -10.86 0.22 -11.14
N LEU A 354 -11.23 -1.04 -11.42
CA LEU A 354 -12.20 -1.76 -10.59
C LEU A 354 -11.66 -2.09 -9.19
N ILE A 355 -10.40 -2.52 -9.09
CA ILE A 355 -9.76 -2.80 -7.79
C ILE A 355 -9.61 -1.50 -6.98
N GLN A 356 -9.12 -0.43 -7.62
CA GLN A 356 -8.92 0.87 -6.97
C GLN A 356 -10.23 1.47 -6.45
N ASN A 357 -11.32 1.30 -7.21
CA ASN A 357 -12.64 1.77 -6.82
C ASN A 357 -13.41 0.76 -5.95
N GLY A 358 -12.77 -0.30 -5.45
CA GLY A 358 -13.34 -1.23 -4.48
C GLY A 358 -14.41 -2.19 -5.02
N ALA A 359 -14.55 -2.30 -6.35
CA ALA A 359 -15.44 -3.27 -7.00
C ALA A 359 -14.89 -4.70 -6.94
N ILE A 360 -13.56 -4.85 -6.96
CA ILE A 360 -12.85 -6.11 -6.64
C ILE A 360 -12.16 -5.90 -5.30
N ARG A 361 -12.47 -6.74 -4.30
CA ARG A 361 -12.04 -6.60 -2.91
C ARG A 361 -11.08 -7.72 -2.51
N ASP A 362 -10.14 -7.45 -1.60
CA ASP A 362 -9.33 -8.48 -0.92
C ASP A 362 -10.18 -9.40 -0.04
#